data_AF-A0AAJ5IE75-F1
#
_entry.id   AF-A0AAJ5IE75-F1
#
_cell.length_a   1.000
_cell.length_b   1.000
_cell.length_c   1.000
_cell.angle_alpha   90.00
_cell.angle_beta   90.00
_cell.angle_gamma   90.00
#
_symmetry.space_group_name_H-M   'P 1'
#
loop_
_entity.id
_entity.type
_entity.pdbx_description
1 polymer ?
#
loop_
_entity_poly.entity_id
_entity_poly.type
_entity_poly.pdbx_seq_one_letter_code
_entity_poly.pdbx_strand_id
1 'polypeptide(L)'
;MKISRTLQRELLEHLRDCYPNESDEVTSLGNEEDCQSNLYYLREHGLVTLLDSQYLGGTRAIHHATITARGIDFLEDDGGLGAILGTVTVKLHEDTLRQLIEAKVQASNLPEEQKSGILKALREAPGETTKQLITKLVDLGMENAPKAIPLIQTLLQGGQP
;
A
#
# COMPACT_ATOMS: atom_id res chain seq x y z
N MET A 1 -28.51 -11.34 -0.27
CA MET A 1 -27.21 -10.78 -0.65
C MET A 1 -26.68 -9.76 0.38
N LYS A 2 -25.69 -10.17 1.17
CA LYS A 2 -24.96 -9.36 2.15
C LYS A 2 -23.45 -9.52 1.97
N ILE A 3 -22.77 -8.43 1.65
CA ILE A 3 -21.30 -8.40 1.65
C ILE A 3 -20.82 -8.04 3.06
N SER A 4 -20.11 -8.95 3.73
CA SER A 4 -19.71 -8.77 5.13
C SER A 4 -18.26 -9.16 5.35
N ARG A 5 -17.52 -8.28 6.02
CA ARG A 5 -16.10 -8.50 6.37
C ARG A 5 -15.90 -9.73 7.26
N THR A 6 -16.86 -10.04 8.14
CA THR A 6 -16.80 -11.21 9.00
C THR A 6 -16.91 -12.49 8.18
N LEU A 7 -17.91 -12.59 7.31
CA LEU A 7 -18.09 -13.76 6.44
C LEU A 7 -16.93 -13.92 5.45
N GLN A 8 -16.43 -12.83 4.87
CA GLN A 8 -15.26 -12.87 4.00
C GLN A 8 -14.03 -13.47 4.70
N ARG A 9 -13.79 -13.09 5.95
CA ARG A 9 -12.69 -13.62 6.74
C ARG A 9 -12.87 -15.13 6.98
N GLU A 10 -14.06 -15.55 7.40
CA GLU A 10 -14.39 -16.95 7.63
C GLU A 10 -14.22 -17.81 6.36
N LEU A 11 -14.70 -17.33 5.22
CA LEU A 11 -14.52 -18.00 3.92
C LEU A 11 -13.03 -18.12 3.54
N LEU A 12 -12.25 -17.06 3.74
CA LEU A 12 -10.81 -17.07 3.46
C LEU A 12 -10.04 -17.99 4.42
N GLU A 13 -10.39 -18.01 5.70
CA GLU A 13 -9.79 -18.90 6.70
C GLU A 13 -10.04 -20.37 6.35
N HIS A 14 -11.27 -20.73 5.97
CA HIS A 14 -11.58 -22.08 5.49
C HIS A 14 -10.76 -22.46 4.25
N LEU A 15 -10.69 -21.58 3.26
CA LEU A 15 -9.93 -21.83 2.03
C LEU A 15 -8.41 -21.90 2.28
N ARG A 16 -7.90 -21.17 3.27
CA ARG A 16 -6.50 -21.26 3.72
C ARG A 16 -6.21 -22.63 4.32
N ASP A 17 -7.12 -23.17 5.13
CA ASP A 17 -6.92 -24.46 5.78
C ASP A 17 -6.95 -25.63 4.77
N CYS A 18 -7.60 -25.42 3.61
CA CYS A 18 -7.57 -26.36 2.49
C CYS A 18 -6.34 -26.21 1.57
N TYR A 19 -5.65 -25.08 1.61
CA TYR A 19 -4.55 -24.76 0.68
C TYR A 19 -3.41 -25.81 0.76
N PRO A 20 -2.86 -26.28 -0.38
CA PRO A 20 -3.04 -25.81 -1.75
C PRO A 20 -4.23 -26.41 -2.51
N ASN A 21 -5.07 -27.21 -1.86
CA ASN A 21 -6.23 -27.83 -2.49
C ASN A 21 -7.40 -26.85 -2.59
N GLU A 22 -8.34 -27.17 -3.47
CA GLU A 22 -9.59 -26.45 -3.63
C GLU A 22 -10.68 -26.97 -2.66
N SER A 23 -11.70 -26.14 -2.42
CA SER A 23 -12.87 -26.49 -1.60
C SER A 23 -14.15 -26.33 -2.41
N ASP A 24 -14.97 -27.37 -2.42
CA ASP A 24 -16.34 -27.40 -2.95
C ASP A 24 -17.40 -27.07 -1.89
N GLU A 25 -17.07 -27.20 -0.61
CA GLU A 25 -17.99 -26.97 0.51
C GLU A 25 -18.05 -25.52 0.99
N VAL A 26 -17.20 -24.63 0.47
CA VAL A 26 -17.07 -23.24 0.96
C VAL A 26 -18.38 -22.42 0.89
N THR A 27 -19.27 -22.76 -0.04
CA THR A 27 -20.58 -22.12 -0.19
C THR A 27 -21.59 -22.57 0.87
N SER A 28 -21.29 -23.65 1.60
CA SER A 28 -22.15 -24.26 2.62
C SER A 28 -21.84 -23.79 4.05
N LEU A 29 -20.84 -22.93 4.24
CA LEU A 29 -20.46 -22.37 5.55
C LEU A 29 -21.52 -21.41 6.14
N GLY A 30 -22.41 -20.90 5.29
CA GLY A 30 -23.47 -19.99 5.70
C GLY A 30 -24.63 -19.98 4.72
N ASN A 31 -25.33 -18.85 4.63
CA ASN A 31 -26.33 -18.68 3.57
C ASN A 31 -25.64 -18.71 2.21
N GLU A 32 -26.09 -19.60 1.31
CA GLU A 32 -25.45 -19.85 0.02
C GLU A 32 -25.36 -18.59 -0.85
N GLU A 33 -26.42 -17.79 -0.94
CA GLU A 33 -26.46 -16.57 -1.74
C GLU A 33 -25.44 -15.54 -1.22
N ASP A 34 -25.32 -15.41 0.10
CA ASP A 34 -24.34 -14.53 0.73
C ASP A 34 -22.91 -15.06 0.53
N CYS A 35 -22.69 -16.37 0.66
CA CYS A 35 -21.37 -16.99 0.41
C CYS A 35 -20.93 -16.80 -1.05
N GLN A 36 -21.81 -17.09 -2.01
CA GLN A 36 -21.53 -16.87 -3.44
C GLN A 36 -21.20 -15.41 -3.73
N SER A 37 -21.98 -14.47 -3.19
CA SER A 37 -21.76 -13.04 -3.40
C SER A 37 -20.41 -12.57 -2.84
N ASN A 38 -20.03 -13.06 -1.66
CA ASN A 38 -18.73 -12.72 -1.07
C ASN A 38 -17.58 -13.40 -1.83
N LEU A 39 -17.71 -14.66 -2.26
CA LEU A 39 -16.70 -15.34 -3.07
C LEU A 39 -16.45 -14.63 -4.40
N TYR A 40 -17.50 -14.18 -5.08
CA TYR A 40 -17.37 -13.37 -6.29
C TYR A 40 -16.64 -12.05 -6.03
N TYR A 41 -17.01 -11.35 -4.95
CA TYR A 41 -16.33 -10.12 -4.54
C TYR A 41 -14.84 -10.36 -4.21
N LEU A 42 -14.53 -11.43 -3.48
CA LEU A 42 -13.16 -11.83 -3.17
C LEU A 42 -12.36 -12.17 -4.44
N ARG A 43 -13.00 -12.78 -5.44
CA ARG A 43 -12.39 -13.06 -6.75
C ARG A 43 -12.05 -11.78 -7.50
N GLU A 44 -12.92 -10.77 -7.47
CA GLU A 44 -12.67 -9.47 -8.12
C GLU A 44 -11.44 -8.75 -7.53
N HIS A 45 -11.16 -8.94 -6.25
CA HIS A 45 -9.93 -8.46 -5.60
C HIS A 45 -8.72 -9.41 -5.77
N GLY A 46 -8.92 -10.55 -6.44
CA GLY A 46 -7.90 -11.57 -6.66
C GLY A 46 -7.46 -12.30 -5.39
N LEU A 47 -8.30 -12.32 -4.34
CA LEU A 47 -8.04 -13.03 -3.08
C LEU A 47 -8.37 -14.52 -3.19
N VAL A 48 -9.28 -14.89 -4.09
CA VAL A 48 -9.63 -16.28 -4.41
C VAL A 48 -9.72 -16.48 -5.92
N THR A 49 -9.60 -17.73 -6.34
CA THR A 49 -9.96 -18.21 -7.68
C THR A 49 -11.18 -19.13 -7.55
N LEU A 50 -12.08 -19.08 -8.53
CA LEU A 50 -13.30 -19.86 -8.54
C LEU A 50 -13.36 -20.68 -9.83
N LEU A 51 -13.69 -21.96 -9.71
CA LEU A 51 -14.19 -22.76 -10.80
C LEU A 51 -15.72 -22.67 -10.78
N ASP A 52 -16.28 -21.80 -11.62
CA ASP A 52 -17.71 -21.52 -11.67
C ASP A 52 -18.30 -21.71 -13.07
N SER A 53 -19.62 -21.86 -13.14
CA SER A 53 -20.36 -22.00 -14.39
C SER A 53 -21.56 -21.07 -14.41
N GLN A 54 -21.87 -20.56 -15.61
CA GLN A 54 -23.08 -19.80 -15.87
C GLN A 54 -24.01 -20.60 -16.78
N TYR A 55 -25.23 -20.85 -16.32
CA TYR A 55 -26.26 -21.57 -17.08
C TYR A 55 -27.05 -20.61 -17.98
N LEU A 56 -27.71 -21.14 -19.01
CA LEU A 56 -28.51 -20.34 -19.97
C LEU A 56 -29.64 -19.51 -19.32
N GLY A 57 -30.04 -19.83 -18.08
CA GLY A 57 -31.02 -19.06 -17.30
C GLY A 57 -30.44 -17.90 -16.47
N GLY A 58 -29.13 -17.62 -16.59
CA GLY A 58 -28.46 -16.58 -15.81
C GLY A 58 -28.01 -17.03 -14.41
N THR A 59 -28.45 -18.20 -13.95
CA THR A 59 -27.99 -18.84 -12.72
C THR A 59 -26.50 -19.12 -12.79
N ARG A 60 -25.78 -18.78 -11.73
CA ARG A 60 -24.36 -19.08 -11.56
C ARG A 60 -24.19 -20.12 -10.46
N ALA A 61 -23.24 -21.01 -10.63
CA ALA A 61 -22.85 -22.00 -9.62
C ALA A 61 -21.33 -21.99 -9.47
N ILE A 62 -20.88 -22.02 -8.22
CA ILE A 62 -19.47 -22.18 -7.87
C ILE A 62 -19.28 -23.66 -7.53
N HIS A 63 -18.37 -24.33 -8.24
CA HIS A 63 -18.05 -25.74 -8.01
C HIS A 63 -16.88 -25.88 -7.04
N HIS A 64 -15.84 -25.07 -7.24
CA HIS A 64 -14.66 -25.08 -6.38
C HIS A 64 -14.14 -23.66 -6.19
N ALA A 65 -13.53 -23.42 -5.02
CA ALA A 65 -12.81 -22.19 -4.72
C ALA A 65 -11.43 -22.52 -4.16
N THR A 66 -10.44 -21.69 -4.51
CA THR A 66 -9.07 -21.80 -3.98
C THR A 66 -8.58 -20.42 -3.58
N ILE A 67 -8.00 -20.28 -2.39
CA ILE A 67 -7.37 -19.03 -1.95
C ILE A 67 -6.09 -18.75 -2.74
N THR A 68 -5.84 -17.49 -3.08
CA THR A 68 -4.60 -17.07 -3.75
C THR A 68 -3.53 -16.70 -2.73
N ALA A 69 -2.27 -16.57 -3.17
CA ALA A 69 -1.21 -16.00 -2.34
C ALA A 69 -1.59 -14.61 -1.78
N ARG A 70 -2.29 -13.79 -2.58
CA ARG A 70 -2.81 -12.48 -2.12
C ARG A 70 -3.90 -12.64 -1.06
N GLY A 71 -4.76 -13.66 -1.19
CA GLY A 71 -5.77 -13.99 -0.18
C GLY A 71 -5.14 -14.42 1.15
N ILE A 72 -4.07 -15.21 1.08
CA ILE A 72 -3.29 -15.61 2.26
C ILE A 72 -2.63 -14.38 2.89
N ASP A 73 -1.90 -13.58 2.11
CA ASP A 73 -1.25 -12.34 2.59
C ASP A 73 -2.26 -11.35 3.20
N PHE A 74 -3.50 -11.34 2.72
CA PHE A 74 -4.57 -10.50 3.26
C PHE A 74 -5.04 -10.92 4.65
N LEU A 75 -4.86 -12.20 5.03
CA LEU A 75 -5.19 -12.70 6.35
C LEU A 75 -4.10 -12.40 7.38
N GLU A 76 -2.87 -12.16 6.93
CA GLU A 76 -1.73 -11.86 7.80
C GLU A 76 -1.78 -10.41 8.33
N ASP A 77 -1.49 -10.24 9.61
CA ASP A 77 -1.56 -8.93 10.29
C ASP A 77 -0.42 -7.97 9.87
N ASP A 78 0.62 -8.48 9.20
CA ASP A 78 1.78 -7.72 8.74
C ASP A 78 1.73 -7.37 7.22
N GLY A 79 0.63 -7.71 6.54
CA GLY A 79 0.48 -7.54 5.10
C GLY A 79 1.15 -8.63 4.25
N GLY A 80 1.67 -9.68 4.89
CA GLY A 80 2.15 -10.90 4.25
C GLY A 80 3.40 -10.72 3.38
N LEU A 81 3.68 -11.75 2.58
CA LEU A 81 4.87 -11.80 1.73
C LEU A 81 4.88 -10.70 0.67
N GLY A 82 3.70 -10.26 0.21
CA GLY A 82 3.54 -9.11 -0.69
C GLY A 82 4.14 -7.81 -0.14
N ALA A 83 4.05 -7.55 1.16
CA ALA A 83 4.65 -6.36 1.78
C ALA A 83 6.18 -6.42 1.77
N ILE A 84 6.75 -7.62 1.92
CA ILE A 84 8.20 -7.86 1.94
C ILE A 84 8.78 -7.76 0.51
N LEU A 85 8.07 -8.30 -0.49
CA LEU A 85 8.54 -8.31 -1.88
C LEU A 85 8.18 -7.03 -2.65
N GLY A 86 7.18 -6.28 -2.18
CA GLY A 86 6.64 -5.06 -2.81
C GLY A 86 7.35 -3.77 -2.43
N THR A 87 8.67 -3.78 -2.20
CA THR A 87 9.41 -2.55 -1.90
C THR A 87 9.32 -1.56 -3.06
N VAL A 88 8.57 -0.47 -2.87
CA VAL A 88 8.51 0.64 -3.84
C VAL A 88 9.84 1.39 -3.77
N THR A 89 10.70 1.17 -4.75
CA THR A 89 11.93 1.97 -4.88
C THR A 89 11.57 3.37 -5.36
N VAL A 90 11.47 4.33 -4.44
CA VAL A 90 11.29 5.74 -4.78
C VAL A 90 12.63 6.29 -5.28
N LYS A 91 12.75 6.48 -6.59
CA LYS A 91 13.90 7.15 -7.20
C LYS A 91 13.66 8.66 -7.19
N LEU A 92 14.41 9.37 -6.35
CA LEU A 92 14.40 10.84 -6.31
C LEU A 92 15.38 11.37 -7.35
N HIS A 93 14.87 12.14 -8.32
CA HIS A 93 15.72 12.83 -9.28
C HIS A 93 16.44 14.01 -8.61
N GLU A 94 17.71 14.22 -8.95
CA GLU A 94 18.55 15.28 -8.39
C GLU A 94 17.92 16.67 -8.60
N ASP A 95 17.35 16.92 -9.78
CA ASP A 95 16.68 18.19 -10.10
C ASP A 95 15.46 18.44 -9.20
N THR A 96 14.66 17.39 -8.93
CA THR A 96 13.49 17.50 -8.04
C THR A 96 13.93 17.83 -6.61
N LEU A 97 15.00 17.19 -6.14
CA LEU A 97 15.57 17.46 -4.83
C LEU A 97 16.12 18.88 -4.73
N ARG A 98 16.81 19.35 -5.77
CA ARG A 98 17.32 20.72 -5.85
C ARG A 98 16.18 21.73 -5.77
N GLN A 99 15.12 21.56 -6.56
CA GLN A 99 13.93 22.43 -6.53
C GLN A 99 13.25 22.45 -5.16
N LEU A 100 13.11 21.30 -4.50
CA LEU A 100 12.52 21.21 -3.16
C LEU A 100 13.35 21.96 -2.12
N ILE A 101 14.68 21.84 -2.18
CA ILE A 101 15.60 22.56 -1.28
C ILE A 101 15.51 24.06 -1.55
N GLU A 102 15.53 24.50 -2.81
CA GLU A 102 15.40 25.91 -3.16
C GLU A 102 14.09 26.51 -2.64
N ALA A 103 12.97 25.82 -2.86
CA ALA A 103 11.66 26.25 -2.36
C ALA A 103 11.65 26.36 -0.82
N LYS A 104 12.27 25.40 -0.12
CA LYS A 104 12.33 25.44 1.34
C LYS A 104 13.24 26.54 1.88
N VAL A 105 14.37 26.81 1.23
CA VAL A 105 15.29 27.90 1.59
C VAL A 105 14.61 29.25 1.37
N GLN A 106 13.87 29.43 0.27
CA GLN A 106 13.09 30.65 0.02
C GLN A 106 12.02 30.87 1.10
N ALA A 107 11.29 29.81 1.47
CA ALA A 107 10.26 29.84 2.50
C ALA A 107 10.80 29.91 3.94
N SER A 108 12.11 29.73 4.15
CA SER A 108 12.72 29.77 5.48
C SER A 108 12.85 31.20 6.00
N ASN A 109 12.84 31.38 7.32
CA ASN A 109 12.95 32.70 7.96
C ASN A 109 14.41 33.19 8.09
N LEU A 110 15.25 32.85 7.10
CA LEU A 110 16.66 33.21 7.07
C LEU A 110 16.85 34.65 6.53
N PRO A 111 17.92 35.36 6.96
CA PRO A 111 18.31 36.64 6.36
C PRO A 111 18.54 36.52 4.84
N GLU A 112 18.16 37.54 4.06
CA GLU A 112 18.27 37.52 2.58
C GLU A 112 19.70 37.24 2.09
N GLU A 113 20.70 37.72 2.81
CA GLU A 113 22.12 37.51 2.49
C GLU A 113 22.47 36.01 2.53
N GLN A 114 22.01 35.30 3.57
CA GLN A 114 22.25 33.86 3.74
C GLN A 114 21.44 33.04 2.72
N LYS A 115 20.20 33.45 2.43
CA LYS A 115 19.38 32.82 1.37
C LYS A 115 20.06 32.89 0.01
N SER A 116 20.59 34.07 -0.34
CA SER A 116 21.24 34.29 -1.63
C SER A 116 22.51 33.44 -1.78
N GLY A 117 23.31 33.31 -0.71
CA GLY A 117 24.50 32.47 -0.69
C GLY A 117 24.18 30.98 -0.85
N ILE A 118 23.15 30.48 -0.16
CA ILE A 118 22.73 29.08 -0.26
C ILE A 118 22.19 28.76 -1.66
N LEU A 119 21.32 29.63 -2.22
CA LEU A 119 20.78 29.44 -3.57
C LEU A 119 21.87 29.47 -4.65
N LYS A 120 22.86 30.35 -4.49
CA LYS A 120 23.98 30.45 -5.42
C LYS A 120 24.88 29.21 -5.34
N ALA A 121 25.22 28.78 -4.13
CA ALA A 121 25.98 27.55 -3.91
C ALA A 121 25.24 26.31 -4.45
N LEU A 122 23.91 26.25 -4.31
CA LEU A 122 23.11 25.15 -4.84
C LEU A 122 23.13 25.10 -6.37
N ARG A 123 23.09 26.25 -7.05
CA ARG A 123 23.14 26.31 -8.53
C ARG A 123 24.53 26.02 -9.09
N GLU A 124 25.57 26.53 -8.45
CA GLU A 124 26.97 26.41 -8.89
C GLU A 124 27.61 25.07 -8.48
N ALA A 125 26.99 24.30 -7.59
CA ALA A 125 27.52 23.01 -7.16
C ALA A 125 27.54 21.99 -8.31
N PRO A 126 28.69 21.31 -8.54
CA PRO A 126 28.76 20.14 -9.42
C PRO A 126 27.82 19.03 -8.95
N GLY A 127 27.37 18.16 -9.86
CA GLY A 127 26.42 17.09 -9.54
C GLY A 127 26.89 16.15 -8.42
N GLU A 128 28.20 15.89 -8.33
CA GLU A 128 28.78 15.05 -7.26
C GLU A 128 28.63 15.70 -5.86
N THR A 129 28.86 17.01 -5.76
CA THR A 129 28.72 17.79 -4.51
C THR A 129 27.26 17.97 -4.13
N THR A 130 26.37 18.08 -5.13
CA THR A 130 24.92 18.19 -4.95
C THR A 130 24.37 16.90 -4.33
N LYS A 131 24.78 15.73 -4.81
CA LYS A 131 24.43 14.44 -4.19
C LYS A 131 24.87 14.38 -2.73
N GLN A 132 26.12 14.71 -2.42
CA GLN A 132 26.62 14.67 -1.03
C GLN A 132 25.87 15.64 -0.12
N LEU A 133 25.54 16.83 -0.60
CA LEU A 133 24.74 17.82 0.14
C LEU A 133 23.32 17.30 0.39
N ILE A 134 22.67 16.74 -0.63
CA ILE A 134 21.33 16.18 -0.51
C ILE A 134 21.34 15.01 0.47
N THR A 135 22.30 14.07 0.37
CA THR A 135 22.41 12.94 1.29
C THR A 135 22.58 13.43 2.72
N LYS A 136 23.47 14.39 2.98
CA LYS A 136 23.62 14.98 4.33
C LYS A 136 22.36 15.70 4.81
N LEU A 137 21.64 16.38 3.94
CA LEU A 137 20.37 17.04 4.27
C LEU A 137 19.29 16.03 4.63
N VAL A 138 19.22 14.92 3.90
CA VAL A 138 18.31 13.80 4.20
C VAL A 138 18.70 13.16 5.52
N ASP A 139 19.98 12.88 5.75
CA ASP A 139 20.47 12.31 7.02
C ASP A 139 20.12 13.20 8.21
N LEU A 140 20.43 14.51 8.13
CA LEU A 140 20.09 15.49 9.17
C LEU A 140 18.56 15.63 9.36
N GLY A 141 17.80 15.51 8.27
CA GLY A 141 16.35 15.50 8.30
C GLY A 141 15.80 14.26 9.02
N MET A 142 16.40 13.10 8.79
CA MET A 142 16.06 11.84 9.46
C MET A 142 16.49 11.81 10.92
N GLU A 143 17.63 12.40 11.28
CA GLU A 143 18.05 12.58 12.68
C GLU A 143 17.08 13.48 13.45
N ASN A 144 16.45 14.45 12.77
CA ASN A 144 15.40 15.29 13.33
C ASN A 144 13.98 14.72 13.13
N ALA A 145 13.85 13.53 12.52
CA ALA A 145 12.56 12.86 12.33
C ALA A 145 11.73 12.70 13.61
N PRO A 146 12.29 12.46 14.81
CA PRO A 146 11.50 12.37 16.04
C PRO A 146 10.65 13.62 16.34
N LYS A 147 11.07 14.80 15.85
CA LYS A 147 10.29 16.05 15.96
C LYS A 147 9.22 16.18 14.87
N ALA A 148 9.41 15.51 13.74
CA ALA A 148 8.50 15.52 12.60
C ALA A 148 7.43 14.41 12.69
N ILE A 149 7.76 13.25 13.27
CA ILE A 149 6.84 12.10 13.42
C ILE A 149 5.50 12.50 14.08
N PRO A 150 5.47 13.28 15.19
CA PRO A 150 4.21 13.71 15.79
C PRO A 150 3.36 14.63 14.88
N LEU A 151 4.02 15.46 14.05
CA LEU A 151 3.34 16.33 13.09
C LEU A 151 2.76 15.53 11.92
N ILE A 152 3.50 14.53 11.44
CA ILE A 152 3.05 13.61 10.40
C ILE A 152 1.86 12.77 10.93
N GLN A 153 1.93 12.28 12.16
CA GLN A 153 0.82 11.56 12.80
C GLN A 153 -0.44 12.43 12.89
N THR A 154 -0.30 13.70 13.29
CA THR A 154 -1.42 14.65 13.35
C THR A 154 -2.01 14.91 11.95
N LEU A 155 -1.18 15.06 10.92
CA LEU A 155 -1.62 15.29 9.54
C LEU A 155 -2.32 14.07 8.93
N LEU A 156 -1.85 12.86 9.25
CA LEU A 156 -2.47 11.61 8.80
C LEU A 156 -3.80 11.35 9.51
N GLN A 157 -3.91 11.71 10.79
CA GLN A 157 -5.16 11.59 11.56
C GLN A 157 -6.19 12.67 11.16
N GLY A 158 -5.74 13.86 10.78
CA GLY A 158 -6.61 14.94 10.29
C GLY A 158 -7.09 14.78 8.84
N GLY A 159 -6.67 13.73 8.14
CA GLY A 159 -7.01 13.45 6.74
C GLY A 159 -8.04 12.33 6.55
N GLN A 160 -8.64 11.78 7.62
CA GLN A 160 -9.73 10.81 7.49
C GLN A 160 -11.08 11.54 7.28
N PRO A 161 -11.79 11.32 6.16
CA PRO A 161 -13.20 11.69 6.03
C PRO A 161 -14.09 10.86 6.96
#